data_AF-A0A940IUU6-F1
#
_entry.id   AF-A0A940IUU6-F1
#
_cell.length_a   1.000
_cell.length_b   1.000
_cell.length_c   1.000
_cell.angle_alpha   90.00
_cell.angle_beta   90.00
_cell.angle_gamma   90.00
#
_symmetry.space_group_name_H-M   'P 1'
#
loop_
_entity.id
_entity.type
_entity.pdbx_description
1 polymer ?
#
loop_
_entity_poly.entity_id
_entity_poly.type
_entity_poly.pdbx_seq_one_letter_code
_entity_poly.pdbx_strand_id
1 'polypeptide(L)'
;MTTKFHKSLLAAIAAGCIAVPVQIMAHGDVAPQPMNTDALPEVGEEWLTENPYRAEAAGEDVWLAAVKIGDSGYNQNCARCHGLGAVSGGLAPDLRFLEAEEYGDEWYAERFRDGYTQDGTTKMPAFGEVLGQKAAWAIRTYIETRPEDGALDASADRLREIRDQLAAGEGDPMALKAELAEIAGAVATASGAPKADSAVSRAAAALTDDPASGKHAAELLTIGLSASN
;
A
#
# COMPACT_ATOMS: atom_id res chain seq x y z
N MET A 1 -4.15 -14.86 74.43
CA MET A 1 -3.97 -13.41 74.20
C MET A 1 -3.21 -13.25 72.88
N THR A 2 -3.51 -12.23 72.08
CA THR A 2 -2.88 -11.85 70.79
C THR A 2 -3.33 -12.55 69.49
N THR A 3 -4.48 -12.14 68.95
CA THR A 3 -4.80 -12.20 67.52
C THR A 3 -5.18 -10.79 67.02
N LYS A 4 -4.20 -9.91 66.84
CA LYS A 4 -4.42 -8.58 66.25
C LYS A 4 -3.45 -8.20 65.11
N PHE A 5 -2.48 -9.06 64.75
CA PHE A 5 -1.47 -8.70 63.74
C PHE A 5 -1.85 -9.00 62.28
N HIS A 6 -2.88 -9.81 62.00
CA HIS A 6 -3.19 -10.24 60.63
C HIS A 6 -4.12 -9.30 59.85
N LYS A 7 -4.80 -8.35 60.51
CA LYS A 7 -5.78 -7.47 59.84
C LYS A 7 -5.17 -6.21 59.24
N SER A 8 -3.95 -5.84 59.62
CA SER A 8 -3.30 -4.60 59.15
C SER A 8 -2.50 -4.77 57.87
N LEU A 9 -2.16 -6.00 57.48
CA LEU A 9 -1.36 -6.26 56.26
C LEU A 9 -2.22 -6.35 54.99
N LEU A 10 -3.49 -6.72 55.12
CA LEU A 10 -4.42 -6.82 53.98
C LEU A 10 -4.96 -5.46 53.50
N ALA A 11 -4.98 -4.45 54.37
CA ALA A 11 -5.41 -3.09 54.00
C ALA A 11 -4.33 -2.30 53.24
N ALA A 12 -3.05 -2.67 53.37
CA ALA A 12 -1.94 -1.99 52.71
C ALA A 12 -1.74 -2.43 51.25
N ILE A 13 -2.20 -3.64 50.88
CA ILE A 13 -2.05 -4.16 49.51
C ILE A 13 -3.19 -3.65 48.60
N ALA A 14 -4.36 -3.33 49.16
CA ALA A 14 -5.49 -2.79 48.38
C ALA A 14 -5.36 -1.30 48.01
N ALA A 15 -4.47 -0.55 48.67
CA ALA A 15 -4.26 0.88 48.41
C ALA A 15 -3.11 1.18 47.43
N GLY A 16 -2.37 0.15 46.98
CA GLY A 16 -1.22 0.30 46.09
C GLY A 16 -1.55 0.30 44.59
N CYS A 17 -2.78 -0.04 44.20
CA CYS A 17 -3.23 0.01 42.81
C CYS A 17 -3.66 1.43 42.40
N ILE A 18 -2.84 2.44 42.74
CA ILE A 18 -2.92 3.73 42.04
C ILE A 18 -2.55 3.40 40.60
N ALA A 19 -3.55 3.43 39.71
CA ALA A 19 -3.39 3.28 38.29
C ALA A 19 -2.29 4.23 37.82
N VAL A 20 -1.09 3.68 37.57
CA VAL A 20 -0.06 4.39 36.83
C VAL A 20 -0.66 4.55 35.43
N PRO A 21 -0.88 5.78 34.93
CA PRO A 21 -1.26 5.94 33.55
C PRO A 21 -0.08 5.43 32.72
N VAL A 22 -0.20 4.20 32.22
CA VAL A 22 0.66 3.72 31.16
C VAL A 22 0.35 4.65 29.99
N GLN A 23 1.25 5.59 29.73
CA GLN A 23 1.27 6.31 28.48
C GLN A 23 1.60 5.27 27.42
N ILE A 24 0.58 4.56 26.94
CA ILE A 24 0.69 3.75 25.74
C ILE A 24 0.89 4.78 24.64
N MET A 25 2.14 5.00 24.23
CA MET A 25 2.47 5.72 23.01
C MET A 25 1.98 4.88 21.82
N ALA A 26 0.66 4.81 21.65
CA ALA A 26 -0.01 4.10 20.57
C ALA A 26 0.11 4.86 19.24
N HIS A 27 0.60 6.08 19.29
CA HIS A 27 1.04 6.81 18.12
C HIS A 27 2.54 6.51 17.98
N GLY A 28 2.88 5.59 17.08
CA GLY A 28 4.27 5.36 16.69
C GLY A 28 4.95 6.65 16.23
N ASP A 29 6.28 6.60 16.09
CA ASP A 29 7.04 7.73 15.57
C ASP A 29 6.41 8.24 14.27
N VAL A 30 6.14 9.54 14.21
CA VAL A 30 5.54 10.20 13.05
C VAL A 30 6.63 10.69 12.08
N ALA A 31 7.91 10.41 12.38
CA ALA A 31 9.01 10.60 11.47
C ALA A 31 8.84 9.71 10.22
N PRO A 32 9.22 10.20 9.02
CA PRO A 32 9.24 9.39 7.82
C PRO A 32 10.08 8.12 8.03
N GLN A 33 9.53 6.99 7.58
CA GLN A 33 10.18 5.71 7.69
C GLN A 33 11.10 5.50 6.48
N PRO A 34 12.36 5.09 6.69
CA PRO A 34 13.32 4.92 5.61
C PRO A 34 12.88 3.81 4.65
N MET A 35 13.20 3.99 3.38
CA MET A 35 12.88 3.04 2.32
C MET A 35 14.15 2.41 1.76
N ASN A 36 14.19 1.08 1.64
CA ASN A 36 15.24 0.40 0.89
C ASN A 36 14.93 0.49 -0.61
N THR A 37 15.80 1.16 -1.37
CA THR A 37 15.67 1.34 -2.82
C THR A 37 16.85 0.74 -3.60
N ASP A 38 17.64 -0.13 -2.96
CA ASP A 38 18.88 -0.69 -3.53
C ASP A 38 18.62 -1.53 -4.79
N ALA A 39 17.42 -2.10 -4.91
CA ALA A 39 17.01 -2.89 -6.07
C ALA A 39 16.61 -2.04 -7.29
N LEU A 40 16.52 -0.72 -7.15
CA LEU A 40 16.12 0.18 -8.24
C LEU A 40 17.34 0.80 -8.93
N PRO A 41 17.27 1.08 -10.24
CA PRO A 41 18.30 1.83 -10.94
C PRO A 41 18.63 3.16 -10.27
N GLU A 42 19.90 3.52 -10.31
CA GLU A 42 20.38 4.81 -9.82
C GLU A 42 19.78 5.97 -10.59
N VAL A 43 19.56 7.08 -9.88
CA VAL A 43 19.12 8.36 -10.43
C VAL A 43 20.14 9.42 -10.06
N GLY A 44 20.22 10.49 -10.86
CA GLY A 44 21.13 11.60 -10.59
C GLY A 44 20.74 12.42 -9.35
N GLU A 45 21.61 13.36 -8.98
CA GLU A 45 21.31 14.36 -7.94
C GLU A 45 20.26 15.38 -8.42
N GLU A 46 20.24 15.66 -9.73
CA GLU A 46 19.21 16.47 -10.35
C GLU A 46 17.87 15.71 -10.36
N TRP A 47 16.81 16.41 -9.96
CA TRP A 47 15.47 15.85 -9.97
C TRP A 47 14.99 15.68 -11.41
N LEU A 48 14.59 14.46 -11.74
CA LEU A 48 13.91 14.11 -12.97
C LEU A 48 12.53 14.78 -12.99
N THR A 49 12.03 15.04 -14.19
CA THR A 49 10.69 15.59 -14.42
C THR A 49 9.65 14.50 -14.70
N GLU A 50 10.10 13.32 -15.14
CA GLU A 50 9.24 12.18 -15.46
C GLU A 50 9.61 10.95 -14.64
N ASN A 51 8.63 10.07 -14.42
CA ASN A 51 8.83 8.82 -13.70
C ASN A 51 9.76 7.85 -14.45
N PRO A 52 10.98 7.57 -13.95
CA PRO A 52 11.95 6.72 -14.63
C PRO A 52 11.63 5.23 -14.54
N TYR A 53 10.68 4.82 -13.70
CA TYR A 53 10.40 3.41 -13.39
C TYR A 53 9.14 2.85 -14.08
N ARG A 54 8.57 3.60 -15.04
CA ARG A 54 7.52 3.07 -15.93
C ARG A 54 8.05 1.88 -16.74
N ALA A 55 7.19 0.90 -17.01
CA ALA A 55 7.58 -0.35 -17.66
C ALA A 55 8.21 -0.11 -19.05
N GLU A 56 7.71 0.89 -19.79
CA GLU A 56 8.20 1.27 -21.11
C GLU A 56 9.64 1.81 -21.08
N ALA A 57 10.03 2.47 -19.99
CA ALA A 57 11.34 3.08 -19.82
C ALA A 57 12.34 2.14 -19.12
N ALA A 58 11.90 1.42 -18.09
CA ALA A 58 12.77 0.65 -17.19
C ALA A 58 12.70 -0.87 -17.39
N GLY A 59 11.70 -1.37 -18.12
CA GLY A 59 11.38 -2.78 -18.23
C GLY A 59 10.53 -3.31 -17.07
N GLU A 60 9.86 -4.44 -17.32
CA GLU A 60 8.89 -5.05 -16.39
C GLU A 60 9.48 -5.36 -15.01
N ASP A 61 10.70 -5.90 -14.96
CA ASP A 61 11.32 -6.31 -13.70
C ASP A 61 11.59 -5.12 -12.77
N VAL A 62 12.06 -3.99 -13.34
CA VAL A 62 12.29 -2.76 -12.58
C VAL A 62 10.96 -2.14 -12.17
N TRP A 63 9.98 -2.10 -13.07
CA TRP A 63 8.64 -1.59 -12.75
C TRP A 63 7.99 -2.38 -11.61
N LEU A 64 8.04 -3.72 -11.64
CA LEU A 64 7.54 -4.57 -10.56
C LEU A 64 8.28 -4.32 -9.24
N ALA A 65 9.60 -4.17 -9.28
CA ALA A 65 10.39 -3.83 -8.09
C ALA A 65 9.99 -2.46 -7.52
N ALA A 66 9.80 -1.45 -8.38
CA ALA A 66 9.37 -0.12 -8.01
C ALA A 66 7.96 -0.11 -7.41
N VAL A 67 7.00 -0.84 -8.01
CA VAL A 67 5.65 -1.01 -7.45
C VAL A 67 5.72 -1.64 -6.06
N LYS A 68 6.51 -2.70 -5.87
CA LYS A 68 6.62 -3.39 -4.57
C LYS A 68 7.27 -2.53 -3.48
N ILE A 69 8.36 -1.83 -3.82
CA ILE A 69 9.04 -0.91 -2.90
C ILE A 69 8.11 0.29 -2.60
N GLY A 70 7.43 0.80 -3.63
CA GLY A 70 6.47 1.88 -3.54
C GLY A 70 5.28 1.56 -2.66
N ASP A 71 4.69 0.36 -2.75
CA ASP A 71 3.58 -0.10 -1.91
C ASP A 71 3.98 -0.03 -0.42
N SER A 72 5.13 -0.61 -0.08
CA SER A 72 5.67 -0.55 1.28
C SER A 72 5.94 0.89 1.73
N GLY A 73 6.60 1.69 0.90
CA GLY A 73 6.93 3.08 1.22
C GLY A 73 5.70 3.96 1.40
N TYR A 74 4.71 3.82 0.52
CA TYR A 74 3.44 4.53 0.55
C TYR A 74 2.65 4.20 1.82
N ASN A 75 2.52 2.92 2.16
CA ASN A 75 1.77 2.51 3.35
C ASN A 75 2.39 3.02 4.65
N GLN A 76 3.71 3.17 4.69
CA GLN A 76 4.42 3.69 5.86
C GLN A 76 4.37 5.21 5.97
N ASN A 77 4.45 5.92 4.85
CA ASN A 77 4.68 7.37 4.84
C ASN A 77 3.49 8.22 4.39
N CYS A 78 2.56 7.67 3.61
CA CYS A 78 1.55 8.44 2.88
C CYS A 78 0.10 8.05 3.24
N ALA A 79 -0.14 6.75 3.44
CA ALA A 79 -1.49 6.19 3.57
C ALA A 79 -2.29 6.75 4.75
N ARG A 80 -1.63 7.25 5.80
CA ARG A 80 -2.32 7.90 6.92
C ARG A 80 -3.14 9.13 6.51
N CYS A 81 -2.67 9.87 5.49
CA CYS A 81 -3.31 11.10 5.03
C CYS A 81 -4.09 10.89 3.72
N HIS A 82 -3.46 10.17 2.78
CA HIS A 82 -4.01 9.93 1.44
C HIS A 82 -4.82 8.63 1.33
N GLY A 83 -4.93 7.88 2.43
CA GLY A 83 -5.67 6.63 2.55
C GLY A 83 -4.94 5.41 1.98
N LEU A 84 -5.41 4.22 2.33
CA LEU A 84 -4.85 2.95 1.85
C LEU A 84 -5.10 2.82 0.35
N GLY A 85 -4.13 2.26 -0.39
CA GLY A 85 -4.27 2.15 -1.85
C GLY A 85 -4.39 3.48 -2.59
N ALA A 86 -3.98 4.59 -1.96
CA ALA A 86 -4.18 5.97 -2.44
C ALA A 86 -5.63 6.45 -2.55
N VAL A 87 -6.58 5.68 -2.01
CA VAL A 87 -8.00 6.06 -1.94
C VAL A 87 -8.23 6.97 -0.74
N SER A 88 -8.55 8.24 -0.98
CA SER A 88 -8.68 9.21 0.10
C SER A 88 -9.90 8.97 1.00
N GLY A 89 -9.70 9.09 2.32
CA GLY A 89 -10.76 9.18 3.32
C GLY A 89 -11.24 10.61 3.62
N GLY A 90 -10.81 11.60 2.83
CA GLY A 90 -11.20 13.02 2.97
C GLY A 90 -10.23 13.91 3.74
N LEU A 91 -9.11 13.38 4.25
CA LEU A 91 -8.09 14.17 4.96
C LEU A 91 -7.13 14.89 4.00
N ALA A 92 -6.64 14.18 2.99
CA ALA A 92 -5.80 14.72 1.91
C ALA A 92 -6.34 14.22 0.54
N PRO A 93 -5.94 14.80 -0.61
CA PRO A 93 -6.47 14.40 -1.91
C PRO A 93 -6.23 12.92 -2.24
N ASP A 94 -7.15 12.31 -3.01
CA ASP A 94 -6.95 10.98 -3.62
C ASP A 94 -5.86 11.10 -4.69
N LEU A 95 -4.79 10.32 -4.55
CA LEU A 95 -3.62 10.46 -5.42
C LEU A 95 -3.75 9.65 -6.71
N ARG A 96 -4.75 8.76 -6.82
CA ARG A 96 -4.93 7.93 -8.02
C ARG A 96 -5.33 8.77 -9.23
N PHE A 97 -5.94 9.93 -9.01
CA PHE A 97 -6.33 10.88 -10.07
C PHE A 97 -5.20 11.78 -10.55
N LEU A 98 -3.98 11.61 -10.02
CA LEU A 98 -2.82 12.30 -10.57
C LEU A 98 -2.35 11.54 -11.81
N GLU A 99 -2.49 12.18 -12.97
CA GLU A 99 -2.28 11.54 -14.27
C GLU A 99 -0.86 10.98 -14.40
N ALA A 100 -0.74 9.79 -15.00
CA ALA A 100 0.53 9.09 -15.23
C ALA A 100 1.27 9.65 -16.47
N GLU A 101 1.54 10.96 -16.44
CA GLU A 101 2.23 11.71 -17.48
C GLU A 101 3.13 12.79 -16.86
N GLU A 102 3.93 13.46 -17.70
CA GLU A 102 4.92 14.48 -17.29
C GLU A 102 4.31 15.54 -16.36
N TYR A 103 3.14 16.09 -16.70
CA TYR A 103 2.51 17.12 -15.86
C TYR A 103 2.13 16.60 -14.46
N GLY A 104 1.62 15.37 -14.38
CA GLY A 104 1.33 14.73 -13.10
C GLY A 104 2.59 14.36 -12.32
N ASP A 105 3.69 14.06 -13.01
CA ASP A 105 5.00 13.74 -12.43
C ASP A 105 5.65 14.97 -11.81
N GLU A 106 5.65 16.11 -12.52
CA GLU A 106 6.16 17.39 -12.01
C GLU A 106 5.42 17.80 -10.73
N TRP A 107 4.08 17.72 -10.75
CA TRP A 107 3.26 18.04 -9.58
C TRP A 107 3.55 17.12 -8.40
N TYR A 108 3.74 15.83 -8.67
CA TYR A 108 4.12 14.86 -7.65
C TYR A 108 5.50 15.16 -7.07
N ALA A 109 6.50 15.34 -7.93
CA ALA A 109 7.88 15.55 -7.53
C ALA A 109 8.04 16.83 -6.69
N GLU A 110 7.38 17.93 -7.08
CA GLU A 110 7.37 19.17 -6.31
C GLU A 110 6.76 18.95 -4.92
N ARG A 111 5.58 18.33 -4.84
CA ARG A 111 4.90 18.09 -3.55
C ARG A 111 5.64 17.10 -2.66
N PHE A 112 6.24 16.08 -3.24
CA PHE A 112 7.07 15.14 -2.49
C PHE A 112 8.32 15.83 -1.93
N ARG A 113 9.02 16.60 -2.77
CA ARG A 113 10.28 17.24 -2.40
C ARG A 113 10.06 18.30 -1.33
N ASP A 114 9.12 19.21 -1.58
CA ASP A 114 9.00 20.48 -0.83
C ASP A 114 7.81 20.48 0.14
N GLY A 115 6.95 19.46 0.08
CA GLY A 115 5.75 19.36 0.91
C GLY A 115 4.65 20.34 0.47
N TYR A 116 3.74 20.64 1.40
CA TYR A 116 2.68 21.64 1.20
C TYR A 116 2.40 22.39 2.51
N THR A 117 2.51 23.71 2.48
CA THR A 117 2.18 24.60 3.59
C THR A 117 1.13 25.60 3.14
N GLN A 118 0.09 25.76 3.96
CA GLN A 118 -0.99 26.71 3.73
C GLN A 118 -1.22 27.51 5.02
N ASP A 119 -1.27 28.84 4.90
CA ASP A 119 -1.48 29.76 6.02
C ASP A 119 -0.51 29.52 7.19
N GLY A 120 0.77 29.25 6.86
CA GLY A 120 1.83 28.96 7.84
C GLY A 120 1.71 27.59 8.52
N THR A 121 0.72 26.78 8.16
CA THR A 121 0.54 25.41 8.67
C THR A 121 0.98 24.39 7.64
N THR A 122 1.94 23.54 8.02
CA THR A 122 2.35 22.40 7.20
C THR A 122 1.22 21.37 7.12
N LYS A 123 0.77 21.11 5.89
CA LYS A 123 -0.29 20.13 5.56
C LYS A 123 0.29 18.82 5.03
N MET A 124 1.40 18.91 4.31
CA MET A 124 2.18 17.77 3.84
C MET A 124 3.65 18.05 4.16
N PRO A 125 4.36 17.15 4.86
CA PRO A 125 5.78 17.34 5.13
C PRO A 125 6.61 17.19 3.85
N ALA A 126 7.78 17.82 3.83
CA ALA A 126 8.77 17.64 2.78
C ALA A 126 9.52 16.32 2.98
N PHE A 127 9.64 15.52 1.93
CA PHE A 127 10.32 14.22 1.96
C PHE A 127 11.62 14.19 1.13
N GLY A 128 11.91 15.24 0.35
CA GLY A 128 13.03 15.26 -0.60
C GLY A 128 14.37 14.89 0.02
N GLU A 129 14.78 15.60 1.08
CA GLU A 129 16.04 15.34 1.77
C GLU A 129 16.02 14.08 2.64
N VAL A 130 14.82 13.63 3.05
CA VAL A 130 14.66 12.54 4.01
C VAL A 130 14.67 11.17 3.34
N LEU A 131 13.94 11.03 2.24
CA LEU A 131 13.77 9.75 1.53
C LEU A 131 14.52 9.72 0.20
N GLY A 132 14.74 10.88 -0.43
CA GLY A 132 15.41 10.98 -1.71
C GLY A 132 14.55 10.60 -2.92
N GLN A 133 15.12 10.84 -4.10
CA GLN A 133 14.41 10.74 -5.37
C GLN A 133 14.04 9.29 -5.77
N LYS A 134 14.89 8.29 -5.48
CA LYS A 134 14.57 6.86 -5.77
C LYS A 134 13.30 6.43 -5.04
N ALA A 135 13.14 6.85 -3.79
CA ALA A 135 11.96 6.56 -2.98
C ALA A 135 10.71 7.27 -3.51
N ALA A 136 10.86 8.54 -3.92
CA ALA A 136 9.78 9.31 -4.55
C ALA A 136 9.23 8.57 -5.78
N TRP A 137 10.09 8.19 -6.72
CA TRP A 137 9.65 7.54 -7.96
C TRP A 137 9.10 6.13 -7.75
N ALA A 138 9.59 5.39 -6.75
CA ALA A 138 8.99 4.11 -6.38
C ALA A 138 7.55 4.29 -5.88
N ILE A 139 7.33 5.23 -4.96
CA ILE A 139 5.98 5.57 -4.46
C ILE A 139 5.08 6.05 -5.61
N ARG A 140 5.61 6.91 -6.49
CA ARG A 140 4.89 7.39 -7.67
C ARG A 140 4.42 6.24 -8.56
N THR A 141 5.32 5.32 -8.88
CA THR A 141 5.01 4.14 -9.70
C THR A 141 3.92 3.29 -9.04
N TYR A 142 3.96 3.10 -7.73
CA TYR A 142 2.88 2.43 -7.01
C TYR A 142 1.53 3.17 -7.11
N ILE A 143 1.52 4.50 -6.99
CA ILE A 143 0.30 5.32 -7.09
C ILE A 143 -0.31 5.22 -8.50
N GLU A 144 0.51 5.33 -9.55
CA GLU A 144 0.06 5.27 -10.94
C GLU A 144 -0.70 3.97 -11.24
N THR A 145 -0.30 2.87 -10.61
CA THR A 145 -0.87 1.54 -10.86
C THR A 145 -2.17 1.24 -10.12
N ARG A 146 -2.72 2.21 -9.37
CA ARG A 146 -3.92 1.98 -8.58
C ARG A 146 -5.17 1.88 -9.49
N PRO A 147 -6.00 0.83 -9.31
CA PRO A 147 -7.23 0.69 -10.06
C PRO A 147 -8.20 1.86 -9.86
N GLU A 148 -9.00 2.15 -10.89
CA GLU A 148 -10.18 3.01 -10.75
C GLU A 148 -11.29 2.31 -9.95
N ASP A 149 -12.25 3.10 -9.46
CA ASP A 149 -13.40 2.55 -8.76
C ASP A 149 -14.27 1.73 -9.72
N GLY A 150 -14.69 0.55 -9.29
CA GLY A 150 -15.51 -0.35 -10.12
C GLY A 150 -14.76 -1.07 -11.24
N ALA A 151 -13.43 -0.96 -11.33
CA ALA A 151 -12.62 -1.59 -12.38
C ALA A 151 -12.76 -3.12 -12.47
N LEU A 152 -13.31 -3.77 -11.44
CA LEU A 152 -13.55 -5.21 -11.36
C LEU A 152 -15.02 -5.61 -11.45
N ASP A 153 -15.96 -4.65 -11.51
CA ASP A 153 -17.40 -4.90 -11.38
C ASP A 153 -17.90 -5.85 -12.47
N ALA A 154 -17.43 -5.66 -13.71
CA ALA A 154 -17.78 -6.50 -14.85
C ALA A 154 -17.35 -7.97 -14.69
N SER A 155 -16.33 -8.23 -13.87
CA SER A 155 -15.77 -9.57 -13.63
C SER A 155 -16.05 -10.08 -12.22
N ALA A 156 -16.78 -9.33 -11.38
CA ALA A 156 -16.88 -9.60 -9.95
C ALA A 156 -17.46 -11.00 -9.64
N ASP A 157 -18.51 -11.41 -10.35
CA ASP A 157 -19.10 -12.74 -10.17
C ASP A 157 -18.13 -13.85 -10.57
N ARG A 158 -17.47 -13.69 -11.72
CA ARG A 158 -16.49 -14.68 -12.18
C ARG A 158 -15.27 -14.77 -11.25
N LEU A 159 -14.79 -13.64 -10.74
CA LEU A 159 -13.69 -13.60 -9.77
C LEU A 159 -14.06 -14.28 -8.45
N ARG A 160 -15.32 -14.19 -8.00
CA ARG A 160 -15.82 -14.93 -6.84
C ARG A 160 -15.83 -16.44 -7.09
N GLU A 161 -16.26 -16.87 -8.28
CA GLU A 161 -16.21 -18.29 -8.66
C GLU A 161 -14.76 -18.82 -8.70
N ILE A 162 -13.84 -18.09 -9.33
CA ILE A 162 -12.41 -18.46 -9.38
C ILE A 162 -11.83 -18.56 -7.97
N ARG A 163 -12.11 -17.56 -7.11
CA ARG A 163 -11.70 -17.57 -5.70
C ARG A 163 -12.19 -18.82 -4.98
N ASP A 164 -13.47 -19.19 -5.15
CA ASP A 164 -14.07 -20.32 -4.46
C ASP A 164 -13.48 -21.66 -4.96
N GLN A 165 -13.23 -21.78 -6.27
CA GLN A 165 -12.50 -22.91 -6.86
C GLN A 165 -11.09 -23.05 -6.27
N LEU A 166 -10.32 -21.96 -6.26
CA LEU A 166 -8.96 -21.94 -5.72
C LEU A 166 -8.91 -22.26 -4.22
N ALA A 167 -9.89 -21.78 -3.44
CA ALA A 167 -10.00 -22.09 -2.01
C ALA A 167 -10.32 -23.57 -1.75
N ALA A 168 -11.14 -24.19 -2.61
CA ALA A 168 -11.46 -25.62 -2.56
C ALA A 168 -10.34 -26.52 -3.11
N GLY A 169 -9.35 -25.96 -3.80
CA GLY A 169 -8.34 -26.73 -4.52
C GLY A 169 -8.90 -27.40 -5.77
N GLU A 170 -9.93 -26.81 -6.37
CA GLU A 170 -10.61 -27.27 -7.58
C GLU A 170 -10.20 -26.46 -8.81
N GLY A 171 -10.47 -27.01 -9.99
CA GLY A 171 -10.12 -26.39 -11.28
C GLY A 171 -8.68 -26.68 -11.72
N ASP A 172 -8.35 -26.23 -12.93
CA ASP A 172 -6.98 -26.28 -13.46
C ASP A 172 -6.25 -24.97 -13.09
N PRO A 173 -5.23 -25.02 -12.21
CA PRO A 173 -4.52 -23.82 -11.77
C PRO A 173 -3.93 -23.01 -12.93
N MET A 174 -3.47 -23.64 -14.01
CA MET A 174 -2.87 -22.93 -15.13
C MET A 174 -3.93 -22.26 -16.01
N ALA A 175 -5.09 -22.89 -16.18
CA ALA A 175 -6.23 -22.27 -16.85
C ALA A 175 -6.76 -21.07 -16.04
N LEU A 176 -6.92 -21.24 -14.73
CA LEU A 176 -7.36 -20.16 -13.83
C LEU A 176 -6.34 -19.02 -13.78
N LYS A 177 -5.03 -19.33 -13.80
CA LYS A 177 -3.98 -18.31 -13.90
C LYS A 177 -4.09 -17.49 -15.18
N ALA A 178 -4.29 -18.15 -16.32
CA ALA A 178 -4.43 -17.49 -17.61
C ALA A 178 -5.66 -16.58 -17.63
N GLU A 179 -6.80 -17.05 -17.10
CA GLU A 179 -8.02 -16.26 -17.00
C GLU A 179 -7.85 -15.05 -16.07
N LEU A 180 -7.22 -15.23 -14.90
CA LEU A 180 -6.90 -14.12 -14.00
C LEU A 180 -5.97 -13.10 -14.67
N ALA A 181 -4.98 -13.55 -15.45
CA ALA A 181 -4.08 -12.65 -16.18
C ALA A 181 -4.81 -11.85 -17.27
N GLU A 182 -5.77 -12.46 -17.96
CA GLU A 182 -6.63 -11.78 -18.93
C GLU A 182 -7.50 -10.70 -18.26
N ILE A 183 -8.19 -11.05 -17.17
CA ILE A 183 -9.00 -10.10 -16.40
C ILE A 183 -8.11 -8.97 -15.86
N ALA A 184 -6.95 -9.30 -15.30
CA ALA A 184 -5.99 -8.33 -14.78
C ALA A 184 -5.52 -7.32 -15.85
N GLY A 185 -5.30 -7.77 -17.08
CA GLY A 185 -4.92 -6.91 -18.20
C GLY A 185 -6.01 -5.91 -18.64
N ALA A 186 -7.26 -6.15 -18.27
CA ALA A 186 -8.39 -5.26 -18.55
C ALA A 186 -8.69 -4.26 -17.41
N VAL A 187 -8.00 -4.35 -16.28
CA VAL A 187 -8.23 -3.46 -15.13
C VAL A 187 -7.66 -2.07 -15.43
N ALA A 188 -8.56 -1.10 -15.56
CA ALA A 188 -8.19 0.30 -15.75
C ALA A 188 -7.58 0.90 -14.47
N THR A 189 -6.58 1.76 -14.63
CA THR A 189 -6.03 2.59 -13.56
C THR A 189 -6.73 3.93 -13.54
N ALA A 190 -6.87 4.55 -12.36
CA ALA A 190 -7.48 5.88 -12.28
C ALA A 190 -6.56 6.99 -12.83
N SER A 191 -5.26 6.71 -12.92
CA SER A 191 -4.22 7.66 -13.36
C SER A 191 -4.07 7.69 -14.89
N GLY A 192 -4.69 6.75 -15.60
CA GLY A 192 -4.45 6.53 -17.04
C GLY A 192 -3.19 5.70 -17.36
N ALA A 193 -2.45 5.23 -16.36
CA ALA A 193 -1.35 4.29 -16.56
C ALA A 193 -1.82 2.99 -17.23
N PRO A 194 -1.02 2.38 -18.12
CA PRO A 194 -1.45 1.25 -18.93
C PRO A 194 -1.62 -0.06 -18.14
N LYS A 195 -1.11 -0.13 -16.90
CA LYS A 195 -1.09 -1.35 -16.09
C LYS A 195 -1.51 -1.09 -14.67
N ALA A 196 -2.49 -1.85 -14.20
CA ALA A 196 -2.89 -1.86 -12.81
C ALA A 196 -2.17 -2.95 -12.01
N ASP A 197 -1.76 -2.62 -10.79
CA ASP A 197 -1.42 -3.61 -9.77
C ASP A 197 -2.64 -3.82 -8.88
N SER A 198 -3.43 -4.82 -9.27
CA SER A 198 -4.73 -5.18 -8.70
C SER A 198 -4.64 -6.49 -7.91
N ALA A 199 -5.64 -6.76 -7.09
CA ALA A 199 -5.73 -8.06 -6.41
C ALA A 199 -5.76 -9.24 -7.39
N VAL A 200 -6.32 -9.03 -8.59
CA VAL A 200 -6.39 -10.03 -9.66
C VAL A 200 -5.00 -10.28 -10.25
N SER A 201 -4.23 -9.23 -10.58
CA SER A 201 -2.87 -9.41 -11.09
C SER A 201 -1.94 -10.06 -10.06
N ARG A 202 -2.08 -9.69 -8.78
CA ARG A 202 -1.37 -10.33 -7.67
C ARG A 202 -1.76 -11.81 -7.51
N ALA A 203 -3.05 -12.14 -7.60
CA ALA A 203 -3.52 -13.53 -7.53
C ALA A 203 -3.00 -14.37 -8.70
N ALA A 204 -3.02 -13.84 -9.93
CA ALA A 204 -2.44 -14.50 -11.10
C ALA A 204 -0.94 -14.76 -10.92
N ALA A 205 -0.19 -13.77 -10.41
CA ALA A 205 1.24 -13.90 -10.15
C ALA A 205 1.57 -14.92 -9.05
N ALA A 206 0.72 -14.99 -8.01
CA ALA A 206 0.87 -15.91 -6.89
C ALA A 206 0.62 -17.38 -7.27
N LEU A 207 -0.24 -17.63 -8.26
CA LEU A 207 -0.63 -18.98 -8.67
C LEU A 207 0.52 -19.69 -9.40
N THR A 208 0.90 -20.86 -8.91
CA THR A 208 1.97 -21.71 -9.46
C THR A 208 1.50 -23.17 -9.53
N ASP A 209 2.38 -24.07 -9.97
CA ASP A 209 2.11 -25.51 -9.98
C ASP A 209 2.04 -26.12 -8.57
N ASP A 210 2.42 -25.37 -7.52
CA ASP A 210 2.26 -25.77 -6.13
C ASP A 210 0.78 -25.67 -5.71
N PRO A 211 0.13 -26.77 -5.27
CA PRO A 211 -1.24 -26.74 -4.75
C PRO A 211 -1.48 -25.75 -3.60
N ALA A 212 -0.46 -25.40 -2.82
CA ALA A 212 -0.57 -24.42 -1.74
C ALA A 212 -0.79 -22.99 -2.28
N SER A 213 -0.35 -22.70 -3.51
CA SER A 213 -0.48 -21.38 -4.13
C SER A 213 -1.92 -20.97 -4.41
N GLY A 214 -2.81 -21.94 -4.66
CA GLY A 214 -4.23 -21.71 -4.89
C GLY A 214 -4.91 -21.02 -3.71
N LYS A 215 -4.66 -21.48 -2.48
CA LYS A 215 -5.22 -20.87 -1.27
C LYS A 215 -4.74 -19.43 -1.09
N HIS A 216 -3.46 -19.17 -1.34
CA HIS A 216 -2.91 -17.81 -1.26
C HIS A 216 -3.54 -16.88 -2.32
N ALA A 217 -3.69 -17.36 -3.56
CA ALA A 217 -4.37 -16.61 -4.61
C ALA A 217 -5.84 -16.32 -4.25
N ALA A 218 -6.54 -17.29 -3.65
CA ALA A 218 -7.91 -17.09 -3.15
C ALA A 218 -7.98 -16.03 -2.03
N GLU A 219 -7.01 -15.99 -1.12
CA GLU A 219 -6.92 -14.96 -0.08
C GLU A 219 -6.72 -13.56 -0.69
N LEU A 220 -5.83 -13.43 -1.68
CA LEU A 220 -5.61 -12.17 -2.40
C LEU A 220 -6.89 -11.67 -3.08
N LEU A 221 -7.62 -12.57 -3.75
CA LEU A 221 -8.92 -12.23 -4.34
C LEU A 221 -9.96 -11.87 -3.27
N THR A 222 -9.97 -12.55 -2.14
CA THR A 222 -10.88 -12.25 -1.02
C THR A 222 -10.68 -10.83 -0.52
N ILE A 223 -9.43 -10.44 -0.26
CA ILE A 223 -9.07 -9.10 0.22
C ILE A 223 -9.45 -8.06 -0.85
N GLY A 224 -9.07 -8.28 -2.10
CA GLY A 224 -9.35 -7.36 -3.20
C GLY A 224 -10.83 -7.10 -3.43
N LEU A 225 -11.62 -8.18 -3.57
CA LEU A 225 -13.05 -8.07 -3.84
C LEU A 225 -13.85 -7.49 -2.67
N SER A 226 -13.32 -7.58 -1.44
CA SER A 226 -13.95 -6.94 -0.27
C SER A 226 -13.74 -5.43 -0.22
N ALA A 227 -12.65 -4.92 -0.83
CA ALA A 227 -12.34 -3.50 -0.89
C ALA A 227 -13.05 -2.76 -2.04
N SER A 228 -13.68 -3.50 -2.96
CA SER A 228 -14.43 -2.96 -4.11
C SER A 228 -15.94 -2.79 -3.87
N ASN A 229 -16.45 -3.16 -2.68
CA ASN A 229 -17.89 -3.08 -2.33
C ASN A 229 -18.19 -1.98 -1.32
#